data_AF-A0A2U2AI94-F1
#
_entry.id   AF-A0A2U2AI94-F1
#
_cell.length_a   1.000
_cell.length_b   1.000
_cell.length_c   1.000
_cell.angle_alpha   90.00
_cell.angle_beta   90.00
_cell.angle_gamma   90.00
#
_symmetry.space_group_name_H-M   'P 1'
#
loop_
_entity.id
_entity.type
_entity.pdbx_description
1 polymer ?
#
loop_
_entity_poly.entity_id
_entity_poly.type
_entity_poly.pdbx_seq_one_letter_code
_entity_poly.pdbx_strand_id
1 'polypeptide(L)'
;MMKKGLLTVALSALFLAGCQTAGSSIELEEVVATPQLEAAIKNFTNETAPSYAVAYADLNQDGIDDGLVLLEGEEWCGTGGCTLLVFEGLADGNYKLASKSTVANAPIYVLEARSNGWSDLSVYSKGKGQVVMKWGGSNYPSNPSLQPTLIIDSKAVKPAISGKIDIPD
;
A
#
# COMPACT_ATOMS: atom_id res chain seq x y z
N MET A 1 -51.45 -53.91 5.23
CA MET A 1 -52.12 -54.57 4.09
C MET A 1 -51.98 -53.64 2.89
N MET A 2 -51.33 -54.13 1.83
CA MET A 2 -50.95 -53.38 0.63
C MET A 2 -52.16 -52.91 -0.18
N LYS A 3 -52.05 -51.72 -0.80
CA LYS A 3 -52.57 -51.37 -2.15
C LYS A 3 -52.05 -49.95 -2.48
N LYS A 4 -51.04 -49.80 -3.35
CA LYS A 4 -51.16 -49.62 -4.82
C LYS A 4 -52.15 -48.49 -5.11
N GLY A 5 -51.80 -47.27 -5.52
CA GLY A 5 -50.73 -46.83 -6.42
C GLY A 5 -51.43 -46.13 -7.59
N LEU A 6 -51.12 -44.87 -7.88
CA LEU A 6 -51.41 -44.28 -9.19
C LEU A 6 -50.36 -43.22 -9.53
N LEU A 7 -49.66 -43.50 -10.62
CA LEU A 7 -48.73 -42.63 -11.34
C LEU A 7 -49.48 -41.41 -11.88
N THR A 8 -48.90 -40.23 -11.68
CA THR A 8 -49.13 -39.08 -12.56
C THR A 8 -47.78 -38.57 -13.02
N VAL A 9 -47.60 -38.65 -14.33
CA VAL A 9 -46.43 -38.17 -15.09
C VAL A 9 -46.42 -36.64 -15.01
N ALA A 10 -45.38 -36.06 -14.39
CA ALA A 10 -45.14 -34.61 -14.43
C ALA A 10 -43.93 -34.35 -15.33
N LEU A 11 -44.22 -33.60 -16.39
CA LEU A 11 -43.36 -33.16 -17.47
C LEU A 11 -42.10 -32.46 -16.94
N SER A 12 -40.93 -33.06 -17.14
CA SER A 12 -39.65 -32.45 -16.79
C SER A 12 -39.34 -31.31 -17.76
N ALA A 13 -39.57 -30.07 -17.32
CA ALA A 13 -39.03 -28.89 -17.99
C ALA A 13 -37.51 -28.85 -17.76
N LEU A 14 -36.72 -29.07 -18.80
CA LEU A 14 -35.29 -28.78 -18.82
C LEU A 14 -35.11 -27.27 -18.65
N PHE A 15 -34.80 -26.81 -17.44
CA PHE A 15 -34.20 -25.50 -17.25
C PHE A 15 -32.72 -25.62 -17.62
N LEU A 16 -32.38 -25.12 -18.81
CA LEU A 16 -30.99 -24.78 -19.16
C LEU A 16 -30.55 -23.67 -18.21
N ALA A 17 -29.93 -24.06 -17.09
CA ALA A 17 -29.18 -23.13 -16.26
C ALA A 17 -27.96 -22.67 -17.08
N GLY A 18 -28.13 -21.58 -17.82
CA GLY A 18 -27.02 -20.88 -18.45
C GLY A 18 -26.07 -20.41 -17.35
N CYS A 19 -24.86 -20.96 -17.34
CA CYS A 19 -23.79 -20.53 -16.46
C CYS A 19 -23.43 -19.09 -16.85
N GLN A 20 -23.94 -18.11 -16.09
CA GLN A 20 -23.48 -16.74 -16.21
C GLN A 20 -22.11 -16.69 -15.54
N THR A 21 -21.04 -16.79 -16.34
CA THR A 21 -19.73 -16.30 -15.90
C THR A 21 -19.84 -14.79 -15.81
N ALA A 22 -20.21 -14.29 -14.62
CA ALA A 22 -20.02 -12.89 -14.29
C ALA A 22 -18.52 -12.64 -14.36
N GLY A 23 -18.08 -11.96 -15.43
CA GLY A 23 -16.74 -11.42 -15.49
C GLY A 23 -16.60 -10.43 -14.35
N SER A 24 -15.87 -10.82 -13.30
CA SER A 24 -15.47 -9.90 -12.24
C SER A 24 -14.52 -8.89 -12.88
N SER A 25 -15.02 -7.69 -13.17
CA SER A 25 -14.15 -6.54 -13.34
C SER A 25 -13.40 -6.34 -12.02
N ILE A 26 -12.07 -6.44 -12.05
CA ILE A 26 -11.23 -6.06 -10.92
C ILE A 26 -11.33 -4.54 -10.82
N GLU A 27 -12.19 -4.05 -9.93
CA GLU A 27 -12.10 -2.67 -9.47
C GLU A 27 -10.80 -2.58 -8.64
N LEU A 28 -9.82 -1.83 -9.16
CA LEU A 28 -8.62 -1.51 -8.40
C LEU A 28 -9.07 -0.59 -7.27
N GLU A 29 -9.25 -1.15 -6.06
CA GLU A 29 -9.50 -0.34 -4.86
C GLU A 29 -8.30 0.60 -4.65
N GLU A 30 -8.54 1.90 -4.82
CA GLU A 30 -7.59 2.94 -4.46
C GLU A 30 -7.46 2.96 -2.93
N VAL A 31 -6.24 2.85 -2.41
CA VAL A 31 -5.99 3.02 -0.99
C VAL A 31 -6.12 4.51 -0.67
N VAL A 32 -7.09 4.84 0.18
CA VAL A 32 -7.38 6.23 0.59
C VAL A 32 -7.00 6.42 2.07
N ALA A 33 -6.47 7.61 2.41
CA ALA A 33 -6.15 7.93 3.79
C ALA A 33 -7.41 8.02 4.66
N THR A 34 -7.33 7.48 5.87
CA THR A 34 -8.33 7.73 6.92
C THR A 34 -8.40 9.22 7.27
N PRO A 35 -9.53 9.71 7.81
CA PRO A 35 -9.64 11.11 8.22
C PRO A 35 -8.55 11.56 9.22
N GLN A 36 -8.10 10.66 10.09
CA GLN A 36 -7.07 10.92 11.09
C GLN A 36 -5.68 11.03 10.45
N LEU A 37 -5.35 10.13 9.51
CA LEU A 37 -4.09 10.23 8.77
C LEU A 37 -4.10 11.48 7.88
N GLU A 38 -5.20 11.74 7.17
CA GLU A 38 -5.38 12.94 6.35
C GLU A 38 -5.17 14.23 7.15
N ALA A 39 -5.71 14.30 8.38
CA ALA A 39 -5.48 15.43 9.28
C ALA A 39 -3.99 15.57 9.67
N ALA A 40 -3.31 14.45 9.95
CA ALA A 40 -1.88 14.45 10.27
C ALA A 40 -1.01 14.89 9.07
N ILE A 41 -1.36 14.45 7.85
CA ILE A 41 -0.70 14.87 6.61
C ILE A 41 -0.88 16.38 6.42
N LYS A 42 -2.11 16.91 6.49
CA LYS A 42 -2.38 18.36 6.35
C LYS A 42 -1.66 19.20 7.38
N ASN A 43 -1.61 18.74 8.62
CA ASN A 43 -0.90 19.44 9.68
C ASN A 43 0.62 19.46 9.42
N PHE A 44 1.18 18.38 8.87
CA PHE A 44 2.59 18.34 8.50
C PHE A 44 2.90 19.23 7.28
N THR A 45 2.10 19.14 6.23
CA THR A 45 2.33 19.87 4.98
C THR A 45 1.95 21.34 5.05
N ASN A 46 1.06 21.70 6.00
CA ASN A 46 0.40 23.00 6.07
C ASN A 46 -0.38 23.33 4.77
N GLU A 47 -0.92 22.30 4.12
CA GLU A 47 -1.77 22.41 2.93
C GLU A 47 -3.21 22.00 3.23
N THR A 48 -4.16 22.61 2.52
CA THR A 48 -5.58 22.27 2.62
C THR A 48 -5.94 20.98 1.89
N ALA A 49 -5.21 20.66 0.82
CA ALA A 49 -5.42 19.49 -0.04
C ALA A 49 -4.08 19.01 -0.64
N PRO A 50 -3.18 18.43 0.18
CA PRO A 50 -1.91 17.90 -0.29
C PRO A 50 -2.14 16.71 -1.25
N SER A 51 -1.35 16.63 -2.33
CA SER A 51 -1.32 15.46 -3.21
C SER A 51 -0.34 14.43 -2.68
N TYR A 52 -0.74 13.16 -2.64
CA TYR A 52 0.11 12.08 -2.14
C TYR A 52 -0.40 10.71 -2.59
N ALA A 53 0.49 9.72 -2.59
CA ALA A 53 0.13 8.31 -2.58
C ALA A 53 0.26 7.76 -1.16
N VAL A 54 -0.64 6.85 -0.78
CA VAL A 54 -0.70 6.30 0.58
C VAL A 54 -0.74 4.77 0.58
N ALA A 55 -0.13 4.18 1.60
CA ALA A 55 -0.27 2.78 1.94
C ALA A 55 -0.27 2.60 3.47
N TYR A 56 -0.80 1.47 3.91
CA TYR A 56 -0.86 1.09 5.31
C TYR A 56 -0.10 -0.21 5.55
N ALA A 57 0.60 -0.29 6.68
CA ALA A 57 1.18 -1.52 7.21
C ALA A 57 1.51 -1.36 8.68
N ASP A 58 1.24 -2.37 9.50
CA ASP A 58 1.76 -2.49 10.85
C ASP A 58 3.29 -2.71 10.83
N LEU A 59 4.06 -1.61 10.84
CA LEU A 59 5.52 -1.65 10.69
C LEU A 59 6.18 -2.09 12.01
N ASN A 60 5.60 -1.73 13.16
CA ASN A 60 6.16 -1.97 14.49
C ASN A 60 5.60 -3.22 15.21
N GLN A 61 4.60 -3.90 14.62
CA GLN A 61 3.89 -5.07 15.14
C GLN A 61 3.04 -4.86 16.39
N ASP A 62 2.51 -3.66 16.60
CA ASP A 62 1.61 -3.40 17.73
C ASP A 62 0.13 -3.70 17.42
N GLY A 63 -0.18 -4.12 16.19
CA GLY A 63 -1.52 -4.41 15.72
C GLY A 63 -2.29 -3.18 15.21
N ILE A 64 -1.63 -2.03 15.08
CA ILE A 64 -2.16 -0.79 14.53
C ILE A 64 -1.39 -0.46 13.26
N ASP A 65 -2.10 -0.22 12.16
CA ASP A 65 -1.43 0.10 10.90
C ASP A 65 -0.79 1.50 10.94
N ASP A 66 0.47 1.56 10.47
CA ASP A 66 1.21 2.78 10.23
C ASP A 66 0.95 3.29 8.80
N GLY A 67 1.03 4.61 8.62
CA GLY A 67 0.83 5.25 7.33
C GLY A 67 2.15 5.50 6.61
N LEU A 68 2.32 4.96 5.40
CA LEU A 68 3.34 5.38 4.45
C LEU A 68 2.73 6.38 3.48
N VAL A 69 3.31 7.58 3.40
CA VAL A 69 2.78 8.68 2.58
C VAL A 69 3.89 9.23 1.68
N LEU A 70 3.81 8.97 0.38
CA LEU A 70 4.70 9.58 -0.60
C LEU A 70 4.03 10.86 -1.11
N LEU A 71 4.50 12.01 -0.63
CA LEU A 71 4.01 13.32 -1.05
C LEU A 71 4.32 13.55 -2.53
N GLU A 72 3.43 14.28 -3.19
CA GLU A 72 3.53 14.66 -4.59
C GLU A 72 3.46 16.20 -4.73
N GLY A 73 3.81 16.71 -5.91
CA GLY A 73 3.81 18.15 -6.20
C GLY A 73 5.17 18.80 -6.04
N GLU A 74 5.31 19.99 -6.61
CA GLU A 74 6.59 20.70 -6.76
C GLU A 74 7.25 21.06 -5.41
N GLU A 75 6.46 21.30 -4.38
CA GLU A 75 6.96 21.62 -3.03
C GLU A 75 7.63 20.41 -2.35
N TRP A 76 7.20 19.19 -2.69
CA TRP A 76 7.66 17.96 -2.05
C TRP A 76 8.58 17.11 -2.93
N CYS A 77 8.64 17.41 -4.22
CA CYS A 77 9.36 16.65 -5.22
C CYS A 77 10.44 17.50 -5.90
N GLY A 78 11.67 16.98 -5.87
CA GLY A 78 12.79 17.49 -6.66
C GLY A 78 13.22 16.51 -7.74
N THR A 79 14.34 16.81 -8.40
CA THR A 79 14.89 15.98 -9.49
C THR A 79 15.27 14.58 -9.05
N GLY A 80 15.62 14.39 -7.77
CA GLY A 80 16.03 13.10 -7.19
C GLY A 80 14.89 12.27 -6.59
N GLY A 81 13.68 12.83 -6.49
CA GLY A 81 12.53 12.16 -5.87
C GLY A 81 11.73 13.08 -4.96
N CYS A 82 10.74 12.49 -4.32
CA CYS A 82 9.78 13.16 -3.46
C CYS A 82 10.03 12.90 -1.98
N THR A 83 9.21 13.52 -1.14
CA THR A 83 9.23 13.33 0.31
C THR A 83 8.35 12.13 0.69
N LEU A 84 8.95 11.12 1.32
CA LEU A 84 8.27 10.03 2.00
C LEU A 84 8.13 10.36 3.48
N LEU A 85 6.90 10.29 3.99
CA LEU A 85 6.58 10.33 5.40
C LEU A 85 6.19 8.94 5.88
N VAL A 86 6.57 8.61 7.11
CA VAL A 86 6.03 7.48 7.85
C VAL A 86 5.37 8.02 9.10
N PHE A 87 4.09 7.69 9.28
CA PHE A 87 3.30 8.02 10.46
C PHE A 87 3.05 6.77 11.29
N GLU A 88 3.38 6.82 12.58
CA GLU A 88 3.04 5.79 13.55
C GLU A 88 1.55 5.87 13.89
N GLY A 89 0.84 4.76 13.73
CA GLY A 89 -0.54 4.61 14.21
C GLY A 89 -0.56 4.48 15.73
N LEU A 90 -1.50 5.15 16.39
CA LEU A 90 -1.61 5.15 17.86
C LEU A 90 -2.92 4.50 18.32
N ALA A 91 -2.91 3.96 19.55
CA ALA A 91 -4.06 3.28 20.14
C ALA A 91 -5.31 4.16 20.32
N ASP A 92 -5.16 5.48 20.30
CA ASP A 92 -6.27 6.44 20.32
C ASP A 92 -6.83 6.75 18.92
N GLY A 93 -6.30 6.10 17.87
CA GLY A 93 -6.66 6.28 16.48
C GLY A 93 -5.95 7.43 15.78
N ASN A 94 -5.10 8.18 16.48
CA ASN A 94 -4.31 9.27 15.89
C ASN A 94 -3.03 8.76 15.25
N TYR A 95 -2.38 9.65 14.50
CA TYR A 95 -1.11 9.39 13.83
C TYR A 95 -0.05 10.39 14.28
N LYS A 96 1.16 9.90 14.53
CA LYS A 96 2.34 10.71 14.88
C LYS A 96 3.41 10.55 13.81
N LEU A 97 4.01 11.65 13.36
CA LEU A 97 5.13 11.55 12.42
C LEU A 97 6.29 10.77 13.05
N ALA A 98 6.64 9.64 12.46
CA ALA A 98 7.72 8.76 12.90
C ALA A 98 8.98 8.98 12.05
N SER A 99 8.84 9.27 10.76
CA SER A 99 9.99 9.49 9.88
C SER A 99 9.69 10.37 8.68
N LYS A 100 10.75 11.01 8.16
CA LYS A 100 10.75 11.80 6.94
C LYS A 100 12.01 11.52 6.14
N SER A 101 11.83 11.20 4.86
CA SER A 101 12.90 11.04 3.88
C SER A 101 12.58 11.87 2.65
N THR A 102 13.56 12.58 2.09
CA THR A 102 13.43 13.18 0.75
C THR A 102 13.89 12.15 -0.30
N VAL A 103 14.14 12.49 -1.57
CA VAL A 103 14.79 11.57 -2.56
C VAL A 103 14.19 10.15 -2.63
N ALA A 104 12.88 10.05 -2.38
CA ALA A 104 12.11 8.81 -2.37
C ALA A 104 11.19 8.76 -3.58
N ASN A 105 11.05 7.58 -4.17
CA ASN A 105 10.15 7.33 -5.28
C ASN A 105 9.49 5.97 -5.08
N ALA A 106 8.33 5.82 -5.68
CA ALA A 106 7.72 4.52 -5.87
C ALA A 106 8.48 3.71 -6.96
N PRO A 107 8.46 2.37 -6.93
CA PRO A 107 7.73 1.54 -5.97
C PRO A 107 8.39 1.48 -4.58
N ILE A 108 7.56 1.46 -3.53
CA ILE A 108 7.98 1.31 -2.13
C ILE A 108 7.43 -0.02 -1.59
N TYR A 109 8.29 -0.79 -0.91
CA TYR A 109 7.95 -2.09 -0.33
C TYR A 109 8.16 -2.06 1.18
N VAL A 110 7.27 -2.72 1.90
CA VAL A 110 7.49 -3.12 3.30
C VAL A 110 8.17 -4.49 3.27
N LEU A 111 9.32 -4.63 3.91
CA LEU A 111 10.10 -5.85 3.92
C LEU A 111 9.75 -6.72 5.13
N GLU A 112 9.90 -8.04 4.98
CA GLU A 112 9.81 -8.96 6.12
C GLU A 112 10.97 -8.78 7.11
N ALA A 113 12.12 -8.29 6.62
CA ALA A 113 13.27 -7.96 7.45
C ALA A 113 12.93 -6.81 8.40
N ARG A 114 13.49 -6.86 9.62
CA ARG A 114 13.27 -5.85 10.65
C ARG A 114 14.56 -5.35 11.26
N SER A 115 14.55 -4.08 11.63
CA SER A 115 15.59 -3.42 12.41
C SER A 115 14.95 -2.69 13.58
N ASN A 116 15.50 -2.87 14.79
CA ASN A 116 15.05 -2.15 15.99
C ASN A 116 13.52 -2.19 16.22
N GLY A 117 12.90 -3.34 15.97
CA GLY A 117 11.46 -3.56 16.18
C GLY A 117 10.55 -3.15 15.03
N TRP A 118 11.06 -2.46 14.00
CA TRP A 118 10.26 -2.03 12.86
C TRP A 118 10.66 -2.77 11.58
N SER A 119 9.70 -2.98 10.69
CA SER A 119 9.91 -3.51 9.34
C SER A 119 10.80 -2.59 8.53
N ASP A 120 11.83 -3.11 7.87
CA ASP A 120 12.65 -2.33 6.96
C ASP A 120 11.85 -1.98 5.70
N LEU A 121 12.21 -0.89 5.03
CA LEU A 121 11.57 -0.51 3.75
C LEU A 121 12.54 -0.72 2.59
N SER A 122 12.01 -1.07 1.41
CA SER A 122 12.70 -0.85 0.14
C SER A 122 12.10 0.38 -0.52
N VAL A 123 12.94 1.37 -0.83
CA VAL A 123 12.52 2.63 -1.45
C VAL A 123 13.28 2.80 -2.77
N TYR A 124 12.58 3.12 -3.86
CA TYR A 124 13.27 3.46 -5.10
C TYR A 124 13.86 4.87 -4.96
N SER A 125 15.12 5.03 -5.33
CA SER A 125 15.79 6.33 -5.39
C SER A 125 16.33 6.55 -6.79
N LYS A 126 15.90 7.65 -7.44
CA LYS A 126 16.24 7.91 -8.84
C LYS A 126 17.75 8.03 -9.01
N GLY A 127 18.29 7.34 -10.01
CA GLY A 127 19.73 7.28 -10.29
C GLY A 127 20.50 6.26 -9.44
N LYS A 128 19.85 5.61 -8.47
CA LYS A 128 20.45 4.54 -7.65
C LYS A 128 19.75 3.20 -7.76
N GLY A 129 18.43 3.19 -7.92
CA GLY A 129 17.62 1.98 -7.90
C GLY A 129 16.94 1.76 -6.55
N GLN A 130 16.54 0.52 -6.29
CA GLN A 130 16.00 0.12 -4.99
C GLN A 130 17.08 0.13 -3.92
N VAL A 131 16.78 0.68 -2.74
CA VAL A 131 17.66 0.71 -1.59
C VAL A 131 16.94 0.22 -0.34
N VAL A 132 17.70 -0.31 0.62
CA VAL A 132 17.16 -0.71 1.92
C VAL A 132 17.22 0.46 2.92
N MET A 133 16.08 0.78 3.51
CA MET A 133 15.90 1.78 4.55
C MET A 133 15.64 1.05 5.86
N LYS A 134 16.70 0.87 6.65
CA LYS A 134 16.59 0.21 7.96
C LYS A 134 16.09 1.16 9.01
N TRP A 135 15.16 0.72 9.86
CA TRP A 135 14.76 1.54 11.00
C TRP A 135 15.92 1.69 12.00
N GLY A 136 16.32 2.93 12.25
CA GLY A 136 17.49 3.25 13.08
C GLY A 136 17.23 3.22 14.60
N GLY A 137 16.01 2.92 15.03
CA GLY A 137 15.55 2.97 16.43
C GLY A 137 14.69 4.19 16.75
N SER A 138 14.78 5.26 15.95
CA SER A 138 13.93 6.45 16.06
C SER A 138 13.32 6.91 14.74
N ASN A 139 13.93 6.56 13.61
CA ASN A 139 13.52 6.98 12.27
C ASN A 139 14.18 6.09 11.20
N TYR A 140 13.61 6.07 9.99
CA TYR A 140 14.33 5.65 8.79
C TYR A 140 15.36 6.72 8.37
N PRO A 141 16.37 6.37 7.55
CA PRO A 141 17.32 7.33 7.02
C PRO A 141 16.64 8.52 6.31
N SER A 142 17.20 9.72 6.43
CA SER A 142 16.61 10.92 5.82
C SER A 142 16.79 11.00 4.29
N ASN A 143 17.72 10.22 3.74
CA ASN A 143 18.04 10.23 2.32
C ASN A 143 18.29 8.79 1.79
N PRO A 144 17.35 8.22 1.01
CA PRO A 144 17.48 6.92 0.36
C PRO A 144 18.70 6.81 -0.57
N SER A 145 19.09 7.89 -1.27
CA SER A 145 20.22 7.83 -2.21
C SER A 145 21.58 7.51 -1.56
N LEU A 146 21.66 7.57 -0.22
CA LEU A 146 22.86 7.23 0.55
C LEU A 146 22.84 5.79 1.08
N GLN A 147 21.73 5.06 0.93
CA GLN A 147 21.57 3.73 1.51
C GLN A 147 22.05 2.60 0.59
N PRO A 148 22.37 1.40 1.11
CA PRO A 148 22.78 0.26 0.29
C PRO A 148 21.69 -0.16 -0.69
N THR A 149 22.09 -0.56 -1.90
CA THR A 149 21.15 -1.07 -2.91
C THR A 149 20.57 -2.43 -2.51
N LEU A 150 19.35 -2.67 -2.93
CA LEU A 150 18.61 -3.92 -2.75
C LEU A 150 18.04 -4.37 -4.09
N ILE A 151 18.08 -5.67 -4.37
CA ILE A 151 17.43 -6.25 -5.55
C ILE A 151 16.09 -6.81 -5.10
N ILE A 152 15.01 -6.33 -5.73
CA ILE A 152 13.65 -6.80 -5.51
C ILE A 152 13.22 -7.64 -6.71
N ASP A 153 12.76 -8.87 -6.46
CA ASP A 153 12.04 -9.65 -7.47
C ASP A 153 10.60 -9.15 -7.56
N SER A 154 10.37 -8.16 -8.43
CA SER A 154 9.06 -7.53 -8.61
C SER A 154 7.96 -8.46 -9.11
N LYS A 155 8.30 -9.69 -9.52
CA LYS A 155 7.31 -10.73 -9.87
C LYS A 155 6.83 -11.49 -8.64
N ALA A 156 7.66 -11.56 -7.60
CA ALA A 156 7.36 -12.29 -6.37
C ALA A 156 6.71 -11.42 -5.28
N VAL A 157 6.94 -10.10 -5.31
CA VAL A 157 6.45 -9.17 -4.29
C VAL A 157 5.72 -7.98 -4.88
N LYS A 158 4.60 -7.63 -4.25
CA LYS A 158 3.82 -6.44 -4.56
C LYS A 158 4.32 -5.25 -3.71
N PRO A 159 4.44 -4.05 -4.30
CA PRO A 159 4.76 -2.86 -3.53
C PRO A 159 3.58 -2.40 -2.66
N ALA A 160 3.89 -1.75 -1.55
CA ALA A 160 2.91 -1.04 -0.73
C ALA A 160 2.43 0.23 -1.44
N ILE A 161 3.37 1.03 -1.96
CA ILE A 161 3.07 2.15 -2.88
C ILE A 161 3.60 1.77 -4.25
N SER A 162 2.69 1.59 -5.21
CA SER A 162 3.04 1.22 -6.59
C SER A 162 3.70 2.39 -7.32
N GLY A 163 4.69 2.08 -8.16
CA GLY A 163 5.22 3.06 -9.13
C GLY A 163 4.16 3.38 -10.19
N LYS A 164 4.27 4.57 -10.81
CA LYS A 164 3.53 4.81 -12.05
C LYS A 164 3.98 3.76 -13.07
N ILE A 165 3.02 3.05 -13.65
CA ILE A 165 3.31 2.17 -14.79
C ILE A 165 3.62 3.12 -15.93
N ASP A 166 4.89 3.27 -16.28
CA ASP A 166 5.27 3.86 -17.56
C ASP A 166 4.78 2.89 -18.63
N ILE A 167 3.57 3.13 -19.16
CA ILE A 167 3.14 2.50 -20.40
C ILE A 167 3.92 3.24 -21.49
N PRO A 168 4.91 2.61 -22.15
CA PRO A 168 5.54 3.25 -23.29
C PRO A 168 4.47 3.49 -24.37
N ASP A 169 4.37 4.74 -24.83
CA ASP A 169 3.57 5.11 -26.01
C ASP A 169 3.91 4.26 -27.24
#